data_AF-X1D6E0-F1
#
_entry.id   AF-X1D6E0-F1
#
_cell.length_a   1.000
_cell.length_b   1.000
_cell.length_c   1.000
_cell.angle_alpha   90.00
_cell.angle_beta   90.00
_cell.angle_gamma   90.00
#
_symmetry.space_group_name_H-M   'P 1'
#
loop_
_entity.id
_entity.type
_entity.pdbx_description
1 polymer ?
#
loop_
_entity_poly.entity_id
_entity_poly.type
_entity_poly.pdbx_seq_one_letter_code
_entity_poly.pdbx_strand_id
1 'polypeptide(L)'
;MDYDAYILRLEDECDKIYQIAEQARSKGLDPRSTVEIPRASDLADRTQKLLDFLHPRQTASQIRELTAKHDGNRELVAIDIARIVT
;
A
#
# COMPACT_ATOMS: atom_id res chain seq x y z
N MET A 1 7.61 22.91 13.67
CA MET A 1 7.88 21.95 12.58
C MET A 1 6.64 21.94 11.72
N ASP A 2 6.83 22.14 10.42
CA ASP A 2 5.78 21.91 9.44
C ASP A 2 5.45 20.40 9.39
N TYR A 3 4.16 20.04 9.42
CA TYR A 3 3.71 18.65 9.46
C TYR A 3 4.15 17.90 8.19
N ASP A 4 4.07 18.57 7.05
CA ASP A 4 4.45 17.99 5.77
C ASP A 4 5.95 17.72 5.72
N ALA A 5 6.78 18.66 6.20
CA ALA A 5 8.22 18.46 6.33
C ALA A 5 8.59 17.30 7.28
N TYR A 6 7.80 17.05 8.32
CA TYR A 6 8.00 15.93 9.22
C TYR A 6 7.71 14.58 8.52
N ILE A 7 6.59 14.48 7.80
CA ILE A 7 6.22 13.26 7.08
C ILE A 7 7.23 12.97 5.97
N LEU A 8 7.61 13.98 5.17
CA LEU A 8 8.60 13.82 4.10
C LEU A 8 9.93 13.28 4.61
N ARG A 9 10.39 13.74 5.78
CA ARG A 9 11.61 13.23 6.40
C ARG A 9 11.47 11.74 6.77
N LEU A 10 10.34 11.33 7.32
CA LEU A 10 10.10 9.92 7.65
C LEU A 10 10.04 9.03 6.40
N GLU A 11 9.44 9.53 5.32
CA GLU A 11 9.38 8.81 4.05
C GLU A 11 10.78 8.64 3.44
N ASP A 12 11.58 9.71 3.37
CA ASP A 12 12.95 9.67 2.84
C ASP A 12 13.88 8.77 3.67
N GLU A 13 13.83 8.86 5.00
CA GLU A 13 14.60 7.96 5.88
C GLU A 13 14.17 6.50 5.69
N CYS A 14 12.88 6.23 5.52
CA CYS A 14 12.39 4.89 5.30
C CYS A 14 12.82 4.33 3.94
N ASP A 15 12.77 5.14 2.88
CA ASP A 15 13.16 4.72 1.53
C ASP A 15 14.65 4.35 1.47
N LYS A 16 15.51 5.08 2.20
CA LYS A 16 16.93 4.72 2.36
C LYS A 16 17.11 3.35 3.00
N ILE A 17 16.32 3.02 4.02
CA ILE A 17 16.37 1.71 4.68
C ILE A 17 15.91 0.60 3.72
N TYR A 18 14.86 0.85 2.94
CA TYR A 18 14.38 -0.10 1.94
C TYR A 18 15.41 -0.37 0.85
N GLN A 19 16.15 0.64 0.38
CA GLN A 19 17.24 0.45 -0.57
C GLN A 19 18.35 -0.46 -0.03
N ILE A 20 18.72 -0.28 1.24
CA ILE A 20 19.71 -1.15 1.90
C ILE A 20 19.18 -2.58 2.01
N ALA A 21 17.92 -2.75 2.40
CA ALA A 21 17.28 -4.05 2.51
C ALA A 21 17.20 -4.76 1.14
N GLU A 22 16.88 -4.03 0.07
CA GLU A 22 16.82 -4.58 -1.29
C GLU A 22 18.19 -5.05 -1.76
N GLN A 23 19.25 -4.25 -1.55
CA GLN A 23 20.63 -4.65 -1.85
C GLN A 23 21.09 -5.87 -1.04
N ALA A 24 20.59 -6.04 0.19
CA ALA A 24 20.88 -7.21 1.00
C ALA A 24 20.16 -8.45 0.47
N ARG A 25 18.85 -8.35 0.22
CA ARG A 25 18.01 -9.44 -0.30
C ARG A 25 18.48 -9.90 -1.68
N SER A 26 18.92 -8.98 -2.54
CA SER A 26 19.41 -9.30 -3.90
C SER A 26 20.65 -10.19 -3.92
N LYS A 27 21.34 -10.39 -2.78
CA LYS A 27 22.46 -11.34 -2.65
C LYS A 27 22.02 -12.80 -2.64
N GLY A 28 20.71 -13.07 -2.52
CA GLY A 28 20.16 -14.44 -2.59
C GLY A 28 20.46 -15.30 -1.36
N LEU A 29 20.73 -14.68 -0.21
CA LEU A 29 20.99 -15.37 1.07
C LEU A 29 19.71 -15.65 1.88
N ASP A 30 18.56 -15.22 1.36
CA ASP A 30 17.26 -15.21 2.00
C ASP A 30 16.22 -15.95 1.14
N PRO A 31 15.05 -16.33 1.69
CA PRO A 31 13.99 -17.02 0.93
C PRO A 31 13.49 -16.26 -0.31
N ARG A 32 13.60 -14.93 -0.30
CA ARG A 32 13.28 -14.05 -1.44
C ARG A 32 14.46 -13.13 -1.72
N SER A 33 14.67 -12.86 -3.00
CA SER A 33 15.72 -11.95 -3.49
C SER A 33 15.29 -10.48 -3.49
N THR A 34 14.08 -10.18 -3.00
CA THR A 34 13.49 -8.84 -2.94
C THR A 34 12.89 -8.61 -1.56
N VAL A 35 12.68 -7.34 -1.17
CA VAL A 35 11.99 -7.02 0.08
C VAL A 35 10.52 -7.46 0.00
N GLU A 36 10.08 -8.24 0.98
CA GLU A 36 8.73 -8.84 1.01
C GLU A 36 7.67 -7.94 1.66
N ILE A 37 8.08 -6.93 2.44
CA ILE A 37 7.17 -6.03 3.14
C ILE A 37 6.82 -4.87 2.21
N PRO A 38 5.57 -4.73 1.71
CA PRO A 38 5.21 -3.66 0.80
C PRO A 38 5.04 -2.31 1.53
N ARG A 39 5.49 -1.23 0.88
CA ARG A 39 5.20 0.16 1.29
C ARG A 39 3.76 0.52 0.95
N ALA A 40 3.04 1.18 1.84
CA ALA A 40 1.71 1.69 1.53
C ALA A 40 1.46 3.05 2.19
N SER A 41 0.83 3.96 1.46
CA SER A 41 0.56 5.33 1.92
C SER A 41 -0.75 5.46 2.70
N ASP A 42 -1.75 4.65 2.39
CA ASP A 42 -3.07 4.71 3.03
C ASP A 42 -3.71 3.31 3.18
N LEU A 43 -4.94 3.29 3.72
CA LEU A 43 -5.71 2.05 3.87
C LEU A 43 -5.98 1.35 2.53
N ALA A 44 -6.32 2.12 1.49
CA ALA A 44 -6.70 1.59 0.19
C ALA A 44 -5.51 0.92 -0.51
N ASP A 45 -4.34 1.56 -0.44
CA ASP A 45 -3.07 1.06 -0.97
C ASP A 45 -2.61 -0.19 -0.23
N ARG A 46 -2.77 -0.24 1.11
CA ARG A 46 -2.52 -1.45 1.91
C ARG A 46 -3.38 -2.62 1.43
N THR A 47 -4.68 -2.42 1.24
CA THR A 47 -5.59 -3.48 0.79
C THR A 47 -5.17 -4.04 -0.56
N GLN A 48 -4.80 -3.18 -1.52
CA GLN A 48 -4.37 -3.63 -2.84
C GLN A 48 -3.03 -4.37 -2.78
N LYS A 49 -2.04 -3.85 -2.05
CA LYS A 49 -0.68 -4.41 -2.03
C LYS A 49 -0.57 -5.73 -1.26
N LEU A 50 -1.39 -5.93 -0.22
CA LEU A 50 -1.36 -7.15 0.59
C LEU A 50 -1.94 -8.38 -0.12
N LEU A 51 -2.75 -8.21 -1.16
CA LEU A 51 -3.48 -9.30 -1.81
C LEU A 51 -3.08 -9.40 -3.29
N ASP A 52 -2.35 -10.46 -3.64
CA ASP A 52 -1.77 -10.64 -4.99
C ASP A 52 -2.80 -10.58 -6.12
N PHE A 53 -4.00 -11.13 -5.90
CA PHE A 53 -5.07 -11.11 -6.90
C PHE A 53 -5.65 -9.71 -7.16
N LEU A 54 -5.35 -8.73 -6.31
CA LEU A 54 -5.72 -7.33 -6.50
C LEU A 54 -4.64 -6.52 -7.22
N HIS A 55 -3.41 -7.05 -7.38
CA HIS A 55 -2.31 -6.34 -8.06
C HIS A 55 -2.65 -5.90 -9.50
N PRO A 56 -3.30 -6.72 -10.36
CA PRO A 56 -3.68 -6.28 -11.71
C PRO A 56 -4.90 -5.34 -11.72
N ARG A 57 -5.55 -5.12 -10.57
CA ARG A 57 -6.75 -4.30 -10.44
C ARG A 57 -6.40 -2.91 -9.92
N GLN A 58 -7.35 -1.99 -10.06
CA GLN A 58 -7.25 -0.62 -9.53
C GLN A 58 -8.02 -0.47 -8.20
N THR A 59 -7.99 -1.50 -7.36
CA THR A 59 -8.83 -1.60 -6.15
C THR A 59 -8.61 -0.43 -5.18
N ALA A 60 -7.38 0.06 -5.03
CA ALA A 60 -7.11 1.21 -4.18
C ALA A 60 -7.82 2.48 -4.68
N SER A 61 -7.85 2.70 -6.00
CA SER A 61 -8.59 3.82 -6.60
C SER A 61 -10.09 3.69 -6.37
N GLN A 62 -10.62 2.48 -6.56
CA GLN A 62 -12.05 2.18 -6.36
C GLN A 62 -12.47 2.37 -4.90
N ILE A 63 -11.63 1.95 -3.93
CA ILE A 63 -11.88 2.18 -2.51
C ILE A 63 -11.98 3.67 -2.21
N ARG A 64 -11.07 4.50 -2.75
CA ARG A 64 -11.08 5.96 -2.52
C ARG A 64 -12.33 6.61 -3.10
N GLU A 65 -12.71 6.24 -4.32
CA GLU A 65 -13.93 6.74 -4.97
C GLU A 65 -15.19 6.36 -4.19
N LEU A 66 -15.33 5.09 -3.83
CA LEU A 66 -16.48 4.61 -3.06
C LEU A 66 -16.53 5.22 -1.66
N THR A 67 -15.38 5.45 -1.03
CA THR A 67 -15.30 6.12 0.28
C THR A 67 -15.87 7.54 0.19
N ALA A 68 -15.55 8.28 -0.88
CA ALA A 68 -16.13 9.60 -1.11
C ALA A 68 -17.64 9.52 -1.42
N LYS A 69 -18.07 8.52 -2.19
CA LYS A 69 -19.48 8.32 -2.56
C LYS A 69 -20.37 7.95 -1.36
N HIS A 70 -19.84 7.17 -0.42
CA HIS A 70 -20.56 6.69 0.76
C HIS A 70 -20.29 7.51 2.02
N ASP A 71 -19.80 8.75 1.87
CA ASP A 71 -19.53 9.68 2.98
C ASP A 71 -18.67 9.03 4.09
N GLY A 72 -17.65 8.27 3.69
CA GLY A 72 -16.74 7.58 4.61
C GLY A 72 -17.27 6.28 5.23
N ASN A 73 -18.47 5.82 4.89
CA ASN A 73 -19.02 4.55 5.39
C ASN A 73 -18.24 3.35 4.83
N ARG A 74 -17.42 2.72 5.66
CA ARG A 74 -16.47 1.67 5.25
C ARG A 74 -17.16 0.35 4.94
N GLU A 75 -18.26 0.06 5.62
CA GLU A 75 -19.04 -1.17 5.48
C GLU A 75 -19.68 -1.24 4.10
N LEU A 76 -20.28 -0.13 3.64
CA LEU A 76 -20.84 -0.03 2.29
C LEU A 76 -19.75 -0.13 1.21
N VAL A 77 -18.62 0.55 1.42
CA VAL A 77 -17.46 0.47 0.52
C VAL A 77 -16.98 -0.98 0.38
N ALA A 78 -16.87 -1.71 1.49
CA ALA A 78 -16.42 -3.10 1.48
C ALA A 78 -17.37 -4.02 0.69
N ILE A 79 -18.69 -3.84 0.85
CA ILE A 79 -19.71 -4.60 0.11
C ILE A 79 -19.62 -4.29 -1.40
N ASP A 80 -19.49 -3.03 -1.77
CA ASP A 80 -19.37 -2.65 -3.18
C ASP A 80 -18.08 -3.16 -3.82
N ILE A 81 -16.94 -3.07 -3.11
CA ILE A 81 -15.68 -3.64 -3.58
C ILE A 81 -15.80 -5.16 -3.76
N ALA A 82 -16.45 -5.87 -2.83
CA ALA A 82 -16.67 -7.31 -2.97
C ALA A 82 -17.43 -7.65 -4.25
N ARG A 83 -18.45 -6.85 -4.62
CA ARG A 83 -19.21 -7.02 -5.87
C ARG A 83 -18.39 -6.75 -7.14
N ILE A 84 -17.39 -5.87 -7.08
CA ILE A 84 -16.51 -5.51 -8.21
C ILE A 84 -15.37 -6.52 -8.39
N VAL A 85 -14.89 -7.08 -7.28
CA VAL A 85 -13.69 -7.92 -7.23
C VAL A 85 -14.00 -9.40 -7.48
N THR A 86 -15.22 -9.85 -7.13
CA THR A 86 -15.73 -11.20 -7.47
C THR A 86 -15.78 -11.39 -8.98
#